data_AF-A0A3R7RU18-F1
#
_entry.id   AF-A0A3R7RU18-F1
#
_cell.length_a   1.000
_cell.length_b   1.000
_cell.length_c   1.000
_cell.angle_alpha   90.00
_cell.angle_beta   90.00
_cell.angle_gamma   90.00
#
_symmetry.space_group_name_H-M   'P 1'
#
loop_
_entity.id
_entity.type
_entity.pdbx_description
1 polymer ?
#
loop_
_entity_poly.entity_id
_entity_poly.type
_entity_poly.pdbx_seq_one_letter_code
_entity_poly.pdbx_strand_id
1 'polypeptide(L)'
;MKNKVYILSFICLFLTSCVMRNGKIERISFNDTEIQTMEDVNNQRDLLSDGKRAPITLLINAYNNPNLQYDVRMASLEALAESKDPLVIEAIQKSIRNAELIDLDMMIKSIELLAKYGDNESINALTSALKKSESKIMDLREVIVKAIGENGTDDQIITLLELYEISRINHQKNSQLLSITLGDMGDDRAIPVLMEIAKNKEHNLITRKLAVDILAKKEATELVDYFIELLGDPNTRQSMNDFALEVMGDLDNQQMILALLESYQIGKQQYYSMLIRLMDIMSEQNNVQLKPVIIEVALTESLPYHIRIKAIKSLANFGDPSVIDKVIVLLNDSKNYIFYDQIVDLILSMDVMPEYESILREASFRAMNNQIELEK
;
A
#
# COMPACT_ATOMS: atom_id res chain seq x y z
N MET A 1 -92.10 -6.90 7.05
CA MET A 1 -92.27 -5.60 6.39
C MET A 1 -91.46 -4.54 7.12
N LYS A 2 -90.46 -4.00 6.40
CA LYS A 2 -89.74 -2.71 6.55
C LYS A 2 -88.95 -2.42 7.85
N ASN A 3 -87.67 -2.80 7.79
CA ASN A 3 -86.56 -2.28 8.58
C ASN A 3 -86.32 -0.79 8.27
N LYS A 4 -86.08 0.02 9.32
CA LYS A 4 -85.60 1.40 9.23
C LYS A 4 -84.08 1.40 9.18
N VAL A 5 -83.51 1.92 8.10
CA VAL A 5 -82.08 2.18 7.94
C VAL A 5 -81.85 3.67 8.19
N TYR A 6 -81.00 4.00 9.16
CA TYR A 6 -80.49 5.35 9.35
C TYR A 6 -79.23 5.51 8.50
N ILE A 7 -79.26 6.41 7.51
CA ILE A 7 -78.08 6.80 6.73
C ILE A 7 -77.47 8.03 7.40
N LEU A 8 -76.28 7.84 7.97
CA LEU A 8 -75.41 8.90 8.48
C LEU A 8 -74.76 9.59 7.26
N SER A 9 -75.13 10.83 6.96
CA SER A 9 -74.47 11.65 5.93
C SER A 9 -73.17 12.20 6.52
N PHE A 10 -72.05 11.62 6.09
CA PHE A 10 -70.70 12.11 6.38
C PHE A 10 -70.41 13.26 5.42
N ILE A 11 -70.50 14.50 5.90
CA ILE A 11 -70.12 15.70 5.15
C ILE A 11 -68.59 15.77 5.14
N CYS A 12 -67.97 15.33 4.05
CA CYS A 12 -66.58 15.64 3.76
C CYS A 12 -66.43 17.13 3.46
N LEU A 13 -65.92 17.89 4.43
CA LEU A 13 -65.38 19.23 4.22
C LEU A 13 -64.07 19.11 3.43
N PHE A 14 -64.16 19.13 2.10
CA PHE A 14 -63.03 19.50 1.26
C PHE A 14 -62.83 21.01 1.39
N LEU A 15 -61.87 21.44 2.21
CA LEU A 15 -61.39 22.82 2.21
C LEU A 15 -60.60 23.06 0.92
N THR A 16 -61.30 23.53 -0.12
CA THR A 16 -60.68 24.11 -1.31
C THR A 16 -60.41 25.59 -1.05
N SER A 17 -59.13 25.96 -0.97
CA SER A 17 -58.70 27.35 -0.87
C SER A 17 -58.93 28.04 -2.23
N CYS A 18 -60.04 28.74 -2.38
CA CYS A 18 -60.27 29.64 -3.52
C CYS A 18 -59.53 30.97 -3.28
N VAL A 19 -58.67 31.39 -4.21
CA VAL A 19 -58.13 32.75 -4.27
C VAL A 19 -58.73 33.46 -5.48
N MET A 20 -59.26 34.66 -5.28
CA MET A 20 -59.75 35.52 -6.36
C MET A 20 -58.60 36.38 -6.90
N ARG A 21 -58.33 36.28 -8.21
CA ARG A 21 -57.53 37.26 -8.95
C ARG A 21 -58.33 37.72 -10.17
N ASN A 22 -58.55 39.02 -10.30
CA ASN A 22 -59.27 39.66 -11.42
C ASN A 22 -60.68 39.11 -11.72
N GLY A 23 -61.45 38.77 -10.68
CA GLY A 23 -62.89 38.50 -10.82
C GLY A 23 -63.29 37.19 -11.50
N LYS A 24 -62.36 36.25 -11.69
CA LYS A 24 -62.65 34.88 -12.12
C LYS A 24 -62.28 33.88 -11.04
N ILE A 25 -63.15 32.90 -10.80
CA ILE A 25 -62.87 31.74 -9.94
C ILE A 25 -62.07 30.77 -10.79
N GLU A 26 -60.74 30.78 -10.65
CA GLU A 26 -59.89 29.72 -11.19
C GLU A 26 -59.80 28.60 -10.17
N ARG A 27 -60.23 27.39 -10.57
CA ARG A 27 -59.90 26.17 -9.82
C ARG A 27 -58.43 25.89 -10.09
N ILE A 28 -57.58 25.99 -9.06
CA ILE A 28 -56.23 25.42 -9.13
C ILE A 28 -56.42 23.89 -9.16
N SER A 29 -56.42 23.34 -10.36
CA SER A 29 -56.23 21.93 -10.61
C SER A 29 -54.77 21.61 -10.28
N PHE A 30 -54.51 20.90 -9.19
CA PHE A 30 -53.19 20.35 -8.87
C PHE A 30 -52.87 19.09 -9.71
N ASN A 31 -53.38 19.02 -10.94
CA ASN A 31 -52.96 18.02 -11.93
C ASN A 31 -52.03 18.70 -12.95
N ASP A 32 -50.84 18.09 -13.10
CA ASP A 32 -49.98 18.12 -14.29
C ASP A 32 -49.17 19.41 -14.56
N THR A 33 -48.31 19.81 -13.64
CA THR A 33 -47.10 20.58 -14.02
C THR A 33 -45.90 19.64 -14.00
N GLU A 34 -45.76 18.84 -15.05
CA GLU A 34 -44.55 18.06 -15.29
C GLU A 34 -43.47 18.95 -15.87
N ILE A 35 -42.26 18.89 -15.31
CA ILE A 35 -41.09 19.59 -15.85
C ILE A 35 -40.69 18.91 -17.16
N GLN A 36 -40.66 19.66 -18.25
CA GLN A 36 -40.26 19.16 -19.58
C GLN A 36 -39.08 19.97 -20.15
N THR A 37 -38.96 21.24 -19.76
CA THR A 37 -38.00 22.19 -20.33
C THR A 37 -37.12 22.83 -19.27
N MET A 38 -36.05 23.50 -19.71
CA MET A 38 -35.17 24.28 -18.82
C MET A 38 -35.91 25.46 -18.16
N GLU A 39 -36.88 26.05 -18.85
CA GLU A 39 -37.72 27.13 -18.30
C GLU A 39 -38.55 26.62 -17.12
N ASP A 40 -39.11 25.42 -17.22
CA ASP A 40 -39.85 24.79 -16.13
C ASP A 40 -38.96 24.57 -14.90
N VAL A 41 -37.72 24.11 -15.11
CA VAL A 41 -36.74 23.92 -14.02
C VAL A 41 -36.43 25.25 -13.34
N ASN A 42 -36.16 26.31 -14.10
CA ASN A 42 -35.86 27.63 -13.54
C ASN A 42 -37.03 28.17 -12.73
N ASN A 43 -38.26 28.04 -13.24
CA ASN A 43 -39.48 28.43 -12.51
C ASN A 43 -39.60 27.65 -11.18
N GLN A 44 -39.33 26.34 -11.18
CA GLN A 44 -39.36 25.54 -9.96
C GLN A 44 -38.23 25.89 -8.99
N ARG A 45 -37.04 26.23 -9.51
CA ARG A 45 -35.89 26.66 -8.71
C ARG A 45 -36.16 27.99 -8.01
N ASP A 46 -36.78 28.95 -8.67
CA ASP A 46 -37.17 30.22 -8.05
C ASP A 46 -38.17 29.98 -6.91
N LEU A 47 -39.17 29.12 -7.15
CA LEU A 47 -40.14 28.73 -6.12
C LEU A 47 -39.48 28.00 -4.94
N LEU A 48 -38.46 27.18 -5.20
CA LEU A 48 -37.69 26.49 -4.16
C LEU A 48 -36.85 27.49 -3.35
N SER A 49 -36.23 28.47 -4.02
CA SER A 49 -35.46 29.55 -3.40
C SER A 49 -36.35 30.45 -2.52
N ASP A 50 -37.62 30.64 -2.90
CA ASP A 50 -38.65 31.29 -2.08
C ASP A 50 -39.08 30.46 -0.86
N GLY A 51 -38.49 29.28 -0.63
CA GLY A 51 -38.77 28.39 0.50
C GLY A 51 -40.00 27.50 0.31
N LYS A 52 -40.55 27.39 -0.91
CA LYS A 52 -41.69 26.49 -1.17
C LYS A 52 -41.20 25.06 -1.29
N ARG A 53 -41.95 24.12 -0.70
CA ARG A 53 -41.58 22.69 -0.69
C ARG A 53 -42.12 21.90 -1.88
N ALA A 54 -43.23 22.33 -2.50
CA ALA A 54 -43.85 21.65 -3.64
C ALA A 54 -42.90 21.44 -4.86
N PRO A 55 -42.01 22.38 -5.20
CA PRO A 55 -41.03 22.20 -6.28
C PRO A 55 -40.11 20.99 -6.10
N ILE A 56 -39.82 20.57 -4.86
CA ILE A 56 -38.91 19.46 -4.56
C ILE A 56 -39.37 18.17 -5.25
N THR A 57 -40.66 17.82 -5.12
CA THR A 57 -41.20 16.61 -5.73
C THR A 57 -41.16 16.67 -7.26
N LEU A 58 -41.46 17.83 -7.84
CA LEU A 58 -41.43 18.01 -9.30
C LEU A 58 -40.01 17.88 -9.86
N LEU A 59 -39.04 18.50 -9.19
CA LEU A 59 -37.62 18.43 -9.55
C LEU A 59 -37.05 17.02 -9.34
N ILE A 60 -37.46 16.29 -8.29
CA ILE A 60 -37.07 14.88 -8.08
C ILE A 60 -37.61 13.99 -9.20
N ASN A 61 -38.86 14.20 -9.61
CA ASN A 61 -39.46 13.44 -10.71
C ASN A 61 -38.73 13.71 -12.02
N ALA A 62 -38.39 14.96 -12.30
CA ALA A 62 -37.63 15.35 -13.50
C ALA A 62 -36.22 14.76 -13.49
N TYR A 63 -35.50 14.86 -12.36
CA TYR A 63 -34.18 14.26 -12.17
C TYR A 63 -34.17 12.75 -12.47
N ASN A 64 -35.19 12.02 -12.04
CA ASN A 64 -35.28 10.57 -12.20
C ASN A 64 -35.96 10.12 -13.50
N ASN A 65 -36.35 11.02 -14.41
CA ASN A 65 -37.06 10.66 -15.63
C ASN A 65 -36.07 10.36 -16.77
N PRO A 66 -35.87 9.09 -17.17
CA PRO A 66 -34.92 8.74 -18.22
C PRO A 66 -35.30 9.28 -19.60
N ASN A 67 -36.57 9.67 -19.80
CA ASN A 67 -37.06 10.19 -21.08
C ASN A 67 -36.84 11.70 -21.26
N LEU A 68 -36.44 12.42 -20.20
CA LEU A 68 -36.13 13.85 -20.31
C LEU A 68 -34.72 14.08 -20.86
N GLN A 69 -34.54 15.23 -21.54
CA GLN A 69 -33.23 15.66 -22.02
C GLN A 69 -32.25 15.78 -20.83
N TYR A 70 -31.03 15.29 -21.05
CA TYR A 70 -29.95 15.30 -20.06
C TYR A 70 -29.81 16.65 -19.33
N ASP A 71 -29.78 17.75 -20.07
CA ASP A 71 -29.61 19.11 -19.52
C ASP A 71 -30.72 19.49 -18.54
N VAL A 72 -31.97 19.09 -18.83
CA VAL A 72 -33.14 19.36 -17.98
C VAL A 72 -33.04 18.56 -16.68
N ARG A 73 -32.63 17.29 -16.75
CA ARG A 73 -32.45 16.45 -15.56
C ARG A 73 -31.28 16.93 -14.70
N MET A 74 -30.16 17.34 -15.33
CA MET A 74 -29.00 17.89 -14.63
C MET A 74 -29.36 19.19 -13.92
N ALA A 75 -30.01 20.13 -14.62
CA ALA A 75 -30.47 21.36 -13.99
C ALA A 75 -31.47 21.12 -12.86
N SER A 76 -32.31 20.08 -12.97
CA SER A 76 -33.21 19.65 -11.89
C SER A 76 -32.43 19.19 -10.66
N LEU A 77 -31.39 18.37 -10.84
CA LEU A 77 -30.48 17.96 -9.75
C LEU A 77 -29.77 19.16 -9.10
N GLU A 78 -29.30 20.12 -9.92
CA GLU A 78 -28.64 21.33 -9.44
C GLU A 78 -29.58 22.24 -8.66
N ALA A 79 -30.83 22.40 -9.09
CA ALA A 79 -31.84 23.15 -8.34
C ALA A 79 -32.11 22.49 -6.97
N LEU A 80 -32.19 21.15 -6.93
CA LEU A 80 -32.37 20.40 -5.68
C LEU A 80 -31.21 20.56 -4.69
N ALA A 81 -29.99 20.83 -5.19
CA ALA A 81 -28.77 20.99 -4.40
C ALA A 81 -28.87 22.06 -3.29
N GLU A 82 -29.76 23.03 -3.48
CA GLU A 82 -29.92 24.20 -2.61
C GLU A 82 -30.75 23.90 -1.35
N SER A 83 -31.60 22.86 -1.39
CA SER A 83 -32.62 22.63 -0.36
C SER A 83 -32.16 21.79 0.85
N LYS A 84 -31.21 20.86 0.65
CA LYS A 84 -30.83 19.82 1.63
C LYS A 84 -32.03 19.06 2.26
N ASP A 85 -33.19 19.04 1.62
CA ASP A 85 -34.38 18.38 2.16
C ASP A 85 -34.16 16.86 2.24
N PRO A 86 -34.60 16.17 3.31
CA PRO A 86 -34.47 14.72 3.43
C PRO A 86 -34.99 13.94 2.21
N LEU A 87 -36.06 14.40 1.55
CA LEU A 87 -36.60 13.79 0.34
C LEU A 87 -35.61 13.86 -0.83
N VAL A 88 -34.84 14.95 -0.91
CA VAL A 88 -33.80 15.10 -1.93
C VAL A 88 -32.64 14.15 -1.65
N ILE A 89 -32.22 14.04 -0.39
CA ILE A 89 -31.17 13.10 0.01
C ILE A 89 -31.58 11.67 -0.35
N GLU A 90 -32.80 11.25 0.03
CA GLU A 90 -33.34 9.93 -0.28
C GLU A 90 -33.39 9.65 -1.80
N ALA A 91 -33.88 10.62 -2.58
CA ALA A 91 -33.95 10.50 -4.04
C ALA A 91 -32.56 10.34 -4.67
N ILE A 92 -31.58 11.14 -4.25
CA ILE A 92 -30.19 11.04 -4.73
C ILE A 92 -29.58 9.69 -4.33
N GLN A 93 -29.73 9.28 -3.07
CA GLN A 93 -29.26 7.96 -2.59
C GLN A 93 -29.85 6.79 -3.40
N LYS A 94 -31.13 6.85 -3.76
CA LYS A 94 -31.80 5.81 -4.57
C LYS A 94 -31.22 5.74 -5.98
N SER A 95 -30.97 6.90 -6.61
CA SER A 95 -30.38 6.97 -7.94
C SER A 95 -28.96 6.37 -7.97
N ILE A 96 -28.08 6.80 -7.05
CA ILE A 96 -26.68 6.34 -7.06
C ILE A 96 -26.53 4.85 -6.72
N ARG A 97 -27.40 4.27 -5.89
CA ARG A 97 -27.34 2.83 -5.52
C ARG A 97 -27.37 1.91 -6.73
N ASN A 98 -27.98 2.35 -7.83
CA ASN A 98 -28.09 1.55 -9.05
C ASN A 98 -26.89 1.66 -9.98
N ALA A 99 -26.00 2.63 -9.77
CA ALA A 99 -24.80 2.87 -10.57
C ALA A 99 -25.08 2.76 -12.08
N GLU A 100 -26.10 3.45 -12.58
CA GLU A 100 -26.37 3.49 -14.03
C GLU A 100 -25.31 4.33 -14.73
N LEU A 101 -24.44 3.66 -15.50
CA LEU A 101 -23.27 4.28 -16.14
C LEU A 101 -23.64 5.19 -17.33
N ILE A 102 -24.92 5.26 -17.71
CA ILE A 102 -25.41 6.07 -18.82
C ILE A 102 -25.19 7.57 -18.53
N ASP A 103 -25.28 7.97 -17.26
CA ASP A 103 -25.20 9.37 -16.83
C ASP A 103 -24.12 9.57 -15.77
N LEU A 104 -22.86 9.27 -16.13
CA LEU A 104 -21.72 9.32 -15.22
C LEU A 104 -21.56 10.70 -14.55
N ASP A 105 -21.73 11.78 -15.30
CA ASP A 105 -21.63 13.15 -14.78
C ASP A 105 -22.72 13.47 -13.75
N MET A 106 -23.96 13.01 -13.97
CA MET A 106 -25.03 13.15 -12.97
C MET A 106 -24.76 12.33 -11.72
N MET A 107 -24.16 11.15 -11.87
CA MET A 107 -23.75 10.31 -10.75
C MET A 107 -22.64 10.98 -9.93
N ILE A 108 -21.62 11.53 -10.58
CA ILE A 108 -20.55 12.30 -9.93
C ILE A 108 -21.15 13.47 -9.15
N LYS A 109 -22.01 14.28 -9.80
CA LYS A 109 -22.69 15.40 -9.15
C LYS A 109 -23.52 14.96 -7.94
N SER A 110 -24.23 13.85 -8.06
CA SER A 110 -25.02 13.25 -6.99
C SER A 110 -24.15 12.84 -5.79
N ILE A 111 -23.00 12.22 -6.05
CA ILE A 111 -22.03 11.82 -5.01
C ILE A 111 -21.43 13.06 -4.32
N GLU A 112 -21.03 14.09 -5.08
CA GLU A 112 -20.53 15.35 -4.54
C GLU A 112 -21.55 16.04 -3.62
N LEU A 113 -22.83 16.03 -4.01
CA LEU A 113 -23.91 16.59 -3.19
C LEU A 113 -24.09 15.81 -1.88
N LEU A 114 -24.11 14.48 -1.92
CA LEU A 114 -24.20 13.66 -0.69
C LEU A 114 -23.00 13.89 0.23
N ALA A 115 -21.79 13.95 -0.32
CA ALA A 115 -20.58 14.27 0.44
C ALA A 115 -20.67 15.66 1.10
N LYS A 116 -21.16 16.67 0.37
CA LYS A 116 -21.37 18.04 0.88
C LYS A 116 -22.46 18.11 1.96
N TYR A 117 -23.46 17.25 1.91
CA TYR A 117 -24.52 17.21 2.93
C TYR A 117 -24.04 16.60 4.25
N GLY A 118 -23.03 15.72 4.20
CA GLY A 118 -22.46 15.10 5.40
C GLY A 118 -23.41 14.12 6.09
N ASP A 119 -24.34 13.53 5.33
CA ASP A 119 -25.29 12.55 5.85
C ASP A 119 -24.67 11.15 5.93
N ASN A 120 -24.58 10.60 7.14
CA ASN A 120 -24.01 9.28 7.38
C ASN A 120 -24.84 8.15 6.76
N GLU A 121 -26.16 8.33 6.59
CA GLU A 121 -27.01 7.30 5.95
C GLU A 121 -26.64 7.09 4.48
N SER A 122 -26.03 8.12 3.86
CA SER A 122 -25.55 8.08 2.48
C SER A 122 -24.35 7.16 2.25
N ILE A 123 -23.60 6.78 3.30
CA ILE A 123 -22.44 5.86 3.19
C ILE A 123 -22.85 4.49 2.64
N ASN A 124 -24.03 3.99 3.01
CA ASN A 124 -24.55 2.73 2.48
C ASN A 124 -24.83 2.84 0.97
N ALA A 125 -25.40 3.97 0.54
CA ALA A 125 -25.68 4.21 -0.87
C ALA A 125 -24.37 4.34 -1.68
N LEU A 126 -23.38 5.07 -1.16
CA LEU A 126 -22.05 5.22 -1.77
C LEU A 126 -21.30 3.88 -1.86
N THR A 127 -21.36 3.07 -0.80
CA THR A 127 -20.76 1.73 -0.78
C THR A 127 -21.42 0.79 -1.79
N SER A 128 -22.76 0.80 -1.88
CA SER A 128 -23.49 0.05 -2.90
C SER A 128 -23.15 0.53 -4.31
N ALA A 129 -23.06 1.84 -4.52
CA ALA A 129 -22.67 2.43 -5.79
C ALA A 129 -21.28 1.96 -6.22
N LEU A 130 -20.28 2.03 -5.33
CA LEU A 130 -18.91 1.60 -5.60
C LEU A 130 -18.82 0.11 -5.98
N LYS A 131 -19.53 -0.76 -5.24
CA LYS A 131 -19.57 -2.21 -5.55
C LYS A 131 -20.23 -2.49 -6.90
N LYS A 132 -21.33 -1.80 -7.20
CA LYS A 132 -22.11 -2.03 -8.43
C LYS A 132 -21.42 -1.43 -9.65
N SER A 133 -20.74 -0.30 -9.51
CA SER A 133 -19.93 0.28 -10.58
C SER A 133 -18.77 -0.64 -10.95
N GLU A 134 -18.08 -1.23 -9.96
CA GLU A 134 -16.99 -2.17 -10.22
C GLU A 134 -17.47 -3.39 -11.02
N SER A 135 -18.57 -4.01 -10.59
CA SER A 135 -19.18 -5.14 -11.31
C SER A 135 -19.55 -4.77 -12.75
N LYS A 136 -20.26 -3.65 -12.95
CA LYS A 136 -20.72 -3.23 -14.28
C LYS A 136 -19.55 -2.88 -15.22
N ILE A 137 -18.51 -2.25 -14.69
CA ILE A 137 -17.29 -1.95 -15.46
C ILE A 137 -16.63 -3.25 -15.89
N MET A 138 -16.59 -4.27 -15.01
CA MET A 138 -16.04 -5.58 -15.35
C MET A 138 -16.88 -6.30 -16.40
N ASP A 139 -18.21 -6.33 -16.25
CA ASP A 139 -19.13 -6.95 -17.23
C ASP A 139 -18.97 -6.30 -18.61
N LEU A 140 -18.88 -4.97 -18.67
CA LEU A 140 -18.65 -4.23 -19.92
C LEU A 140 -17.27 -4.56 -20.52
N ARG A 141 -16.23 -4.62 -19.68
CA ARG A 141 -14.87 -5.01 -20.13
C ARG A 141 -14.85 -6.40 -20.72
N GLU A 142 -15.53 -7.37 -20.09
CA GLU A 142 -15.61 -8.74 -20.58
C GLU A 142 -16.23 -8.78 -21.98
N VAL A 143 -17.37 -8.11 -22.18
CA VAL A 143 -18.05 -8.04 -23.48
C VAL A 143 -17.15 -7.39 -24.54
N ILE A 144 -16.48 -6.28 -24.22
CA ILE A 144 -15.58 -5.58 -25.16
C ILE A 144 -14.38 -6.47 -25.52
N VAL A 145 -13.69 -7.04 -24.54
CA VAL A 145 -12.50 -7.88 -24.76
C VAL A 145 -12.88 -9.11 -25.56
N LYS A 146 -14.02 -9.73 -25.28
CA LYS A 146 -14.54 -10.86 -26.04
C LYS A 146 -14.84 -10.48 -27.49
N ALA A 147 -15.50 -9.34 -27.71
CA ALA A 147 -15.79 -8.84 -29.06
C ALA A 147 -14.49 -8.55 -29.85
N ILE A 148 -13.45 -8.01 -29.20
CA ILE A 148 -12.12 -7.83 -29.80
C ILE A 148 -11.48 -9.19 -30.12
N GLY A 149 -11.57 -10.18 -29.22
CA GLY A 149 -11.02 -11.51 -29.48
C GLY A 149 -11.70 -12.25 -30.63
N GLU A 150 -13.02 -12.05 -30.81
CA GLU A 150 -13.80 -12.67 -31.89
C GLU A 150 -13.60 -11.99 -33.25
N ASN A 151 -13.33 -10.68 -33.28
CA ASN A 151 -13.32 -9.87 -34.51
C ASN A 151 -11.96 -9.19 -34.80
N GLY A 152 -10.98 -9.34 -33.92
CA GLY A 152 -9.70 -8.64 -33.98
C GLY A 152 -8.72 -9.25 -34.98
N THR A 153 -7.82 -8.41 -35.47
CA THR A 153 -6.64 -8.77 -36.24
C THR A 153 -5.40 -8.82 -35.35
N ASP A 154 -4.27 -9.26 -35.89
CA ASP A 154 -2.99 -9.30 -35.17
C ASP A 154 -2.59 -7.91 -34.58
N ASP A 155 -3.02 -6.82 -35.20
CA ASP A 155 -2.78 -5.44 -34.74
C ASP A 155 -3.49 -5.15 -33.39
N GLN A 156 -4.61 -5.80 -33.09
CA GLN A 156 -5.33 -5.60 -31.82
C GLN A 156 -4.64 -6.28 -30.63
N ILE A 157 -3.64 -7.14 -30.85
CA ILE A 157 -2.82 -7.69 -29.76
C ILE A 157 -2.09 -6.56 -29.03
N ILE A 158 -1.54 -5.58 -29.77
CA ILE A 158 -0.86 -4.42 -29.17
C ILE A 158 -1.83 -3.60 -28.33
N THR A 159 -3.05 -3.36 -28.85
CA THR A 159 -4.10 -2.64 -28.11
C THR A 159 -4.52 -3.36 -26.83
N LEU A 160 -4.59 -4.70 -26.83
CA LEU A 160 -4.89 -5.48 -25.63
C LEU A 160 -3.76 -5.43 -24.59
N LEU A 161 -2.49 -5.41 -25.03
CA LEU A 161 -1.34 -5.24 -24.14
C LEU A 161 -1.33 -3.83 -23.52
N GLU A 162 -1.62 -2.78 -24.31
CA GLU A 162 -1.80 -1.42 -23.79
C GLU A 162 -2.93 -1.34 -22.76
N LEU A 163 -4.06 -2.00 -23.04
CA LEU A 163 -5.20 -2.06 -22.11
C LEU A 163 -4.83 -2.75 -20.79
N TYR A 164 -4.03 -3.82 -20.85
CA TYR A 164 -3.49 -4.49 -19.67
C TYR A 164 -2.63 -3.54 -18.82
N GLU A 165 -1.72 -2.79 -19.44
CA GLU A 165 -0.88 -1.81 -18.75
C GLU A 165 -1.72 -0.70 -18.09
N ILE A 166 -2.74 -0.18 -18.80
CA ILE A 166 -3.69 0.79 -18.24
C ILE A 166 -4.43 0.21 -17.03
N SER A 167 -4.89 -1.04 -17.12
CA SER A 167 -5.55 -1.74 -16.02
C SER A 167 -4.63 -1.87 -14.80
N ARG A 168 -3.36 -2.24 -15.01
CA ARG A 168 -2.35 -2.34 -13.95
C ARG A 168 -2.13 -0.99 -13.27
N ILE A 169 -1.98 0.09 -14.04
CA ILE A 169 -1.83 1.45 -13.50
C ILE A 169 -3.06 1.86 -12.68
N ASN A 170 -4.26 1.57 -13.17
CA ASN A 170 -5.50 1.90 -12.46
C ASN A 170 -5.64 1.09 -11.16
N HIS A 171 -5.23 -0.17 -11.15
CA HIS A 171 -5.16 -0.97 -9.92
C HIS A 171 -4.21 -0.34 -8.89
N GLN A 172 -3.04 0.11 -9.31
CA GLN A 172 -2.10 0.81 -8.42
C GLN A 172 -2.69 2.11 -7.85
N LYS A 173 -3.38 2.90 -8.67
CA LYS A 173 -4.09 4.11 -8.22
C LYS A 173 -5.20 3.79 -7.23
N ASN A 174 -5.94 2.70 -7.44
CA ASN A 174 -6.97 2.25 -6.52
C ASN A 174 -6.39 1.88 -5.15
N SER A 175 -5.31 1.09 -5.12
CA SER A 175 -4.60 0.75 -3.88
C SER A 175 -4.10 1.99 -3.14
N GLN A 176 -3.60 2.99 -3.87
CA GLN A 176 -3.18 4.26 -3.29
C GLN A 176 -4.36 5.02 -2.65
N LEU A 177 -5.48 5.18 -3.39
CA LEU A 177 -6.68 5.85 -2.88
C LEU A 177 -7.24 5.16 -1.64
N LEU A 178 -7.30 3.83 -1.66
CA LEU A 178 -7.75 3.04 -0.52
C LEU A 178 -6.83 3.24 0.68
N SER A 179 -5.51 3.25 0.46
CA SER A 179 -4.54 3.49 1.53
C SER A 179 -4.77 4.85 2.19
N ILE A 180 -4.85 5.94 1.41
CA ILE A 180 -5.14 7.29 1.92
C ILE A 180 -6.42 7.29 2.74
N THR A 181 -7.51 6.79 2.14
CA THR A 181 -8.84 6.79 2.77
C THR A 181 -8.83 6.01 4.09
N LEU A 182 -8.26 4.80 4.10
CA LEU A 182 -8.16 3.98 5.32
C LEU A 182 -7.28 4.64 6.39
N GLY A 183 -6.19 5.31 5.97
CA GLY A 183 -5.33 6.08 6.87
C GLY A 183 -6.08 7.24 7.54
N ASP A 184 -6.83 8.02 6.75
CA ASP A 184 -7.62 9.15 7.22
C ASP A 184 -8.76 8.72 8.17
N MET A 185 -9.31 7.52 7.98
CA MET A 185 -10.33 6.95 8.88
C MET A 185 -9.76 6.53 10.24
N GLY A 186 -8.45 6.26 10.35
CA GLY A 186 -7.76 5.94 11.61
C GLY A 186 -8.09 4.57 12.24
N ASP A 187 -8.98 3.77 11.65
CA ASP A 187 -9.45 2.49 12.20
C ASP A 187 -8.41 1.37 12.03
N ASP A 188 -8.08 0.65 13.11
CA ASP A 188 -7.10 -0.44 13.10
C ASP A 188 -7.51 -1.64 12.23
N ARG A 189 -8.80 -1.80 11.91
CA ARG A 189 -9.25 -2.85 10.99
C ARG A 189 -8.70 -2.70 9.57
N ALA A 190 -8.12 -1.53 9.24
CA ALA A 190 -7.40 -1.30 8.00
C ALA A 190 -6.02 -1.96 7.94
N ILE A 191 -5.41 -2.28 9.10
CA ILE A 191 -4.03 -2.76 9.19
C ILE A 191 -3.76 -3.96 8.27
N PRO A 192 -4.60 -5.02 8.22
CA PRO A 192 -4.33 -6.17 7.35
C PRO A 192 -4.23 -5.80 5.86
N VAL A 193 -5.10 -4.91 5.39
CA VAL A 193 -5.12 -4.47 3.98
C VAL A 193 -3.92 -3.57 3.69
N LEU A 194 -3.58 -2.65 4.60
CA LEU A 194 -2.39 -1.82 4.46
C LEU A 194 -1.10 -2.66 4.46
N MET A 195 -1.03 -3.72 5.28
CA MET A 195 0.08 -4.67 5.27
C MET A 195 0.17 -5.42 3.93
N GLU A 196 -0.96 -5.83 3.35
CA GLU A 196 -1.01 -6.45 2.02
C GLU A 196 -0.47 -5.51 0.94
N ILE A 197 -0.90 -4.24 0.96
CA ILE A 197 -0.43 -3.21 0.01
C ILE A 197 1.08 -2.98 0.17
N ALA A 198 1.58 -2.85 1.40
CA ALA A 198 3.00 -2.63 1.68
C ALA A 198 3.90 -3.80 1.23
N LYS A 199 3.43 -5.04 1.42
CA LYS A 199 4.16 -6.28 1.09
C LYS A 199 4.13 -6.63 -0.40
N ASN A 200 3.13 -6.18 -1.15
CA ASN A 200 2.95 -6.57 -2.54
C ASN A 200 3.95 -5.85 -3.47
N LYS A 201 4.89 -6.62 -4.04
CA LYS A 201 5.97 -6.13 -4.92
C LYS A 201 5.51 -5.62 -6.29
N GLU A 202 4.28 -5.95 -6.70
CA GLU A 202 3.68 -5.44 -7.96
C GLU A 202 3.21 -3.98 -7.84
N HIS A 203 3.04 -3.49 -6.61
CA HIS A 203 2.81 -2.07 -6.38
C HIS A 203 4.12 -1.29 -6.53
N ASN A 204 4.02 -0.10 -7.13
CA ASN A 204 5.14 0.83 -7.17
C ASN A 204 5.56 1.25 -5.75
N LEU A 205 6.80 1.74 -5.64
CA LEU A 205 7.41 2.17 -4.39
C LEU A 205 6.56 3.22 -3.64
N ILE A 206 5.98 4.18 -4.36
CA ILE A 206 5.20 5.28 -3.76
C ILE A 206 3.98 4.73 -3.03
N THR A 207 3.23 3.82 -3.65
CA THR A 207 2.05 3.17 -3.05
C THR A 207 2.44 2.35 -1.82
N ARG A 208 3.55 1.60 -1.90
CA ARG A 208 4.03 0.77 -0.78
C ARG A 208 4.54 1.62 0.39
N LYS A 209 5.29 2.69 0.10
CA LYS A 209 5.76 3.67 1.09
C LYS A 209 4.60 4.32 1.82
N LEU A 210 3.59 4.79 1.09
CA LEU A 210 2.39 5.38 1.68
C LEU A 210 1.72 4.43 2.67
N ALA A 211 1.54 3.16 2.31
CA ALA A 211 0.94 2.18 3.20
C ALA A 211 1.78 1.99 4.48
N VAL A 212 3.11 1.93 4.35
CA VAL A 212 4.03 1.88 5.50
C VAL A 212 3.94 3.14 6.35
N ASP A 213 3.93 4.34 5.77
CA ASP A 213 3.83 5.60 6.52
C ASP A 213 2.55 5.65 7.35
N ILE A 214 1.44 5.18 6.77
CA ILE A 214 0.16 5.07 7.47
C ILE A 214 0.26 4.05 8.60
N LEU A 215 0.75 2.84 8.33
CA LEU A 215 0.95 1.80 9.35
C LEU A 215 1.86 2.26 10.50
N ALA A 216 2.92 3.02 10.19
CA ALA A 216 3.83 3.58 11.18
C ALA A 216 3.15 4.64 12.05
N LYS A 217 2.34 5.54 11.47
CA LYS A 217 1.51 6.50 12.22
C LYS A 217 0.46 5.81 13.09
N LYS A 218 0.00 4.63 12.68
CA LYS A 218 -0.91 3.79 13.47
C LYS A 218 -0.19 2.92 14.51
N GLU A 219 1.13 2.97 14.58
CA GLU A 219 1.96 2.13 15.47
C GLU A 219 1.67 0.62 15.31
N ALA A 220 1.39 0.18 14.08
CA ALA A 220 1.02 -1.21 13.80
C ALA A 220 2.19 -2.16 14.08
N THR A 221 2.01 -3.10 15.02
CA THR A 221 3.05 -4.05 15.43
C THR A 221 3.49 -4.99 14.30
N GLU A 222 2.57 -5.33 13.40
CA GLU A 222 2.78 -6.19 12.25
C GLU A 222 3.77 -5.59 11.24
N LEU A 223 3.90 -4.26 11.24
CA LEU A 223 4.88 -3.55 10.44
C LEU A 223 6.30 -3.84 10.94
N VAL A 224 6.48 -3.93 12.26
CA VAL A 224 7.77 -4.22 12.89
C VAL A 224 8.23 -5.62 12.52
N ASP A 225 7.35 -6.61 12.68
CA ASP A 225 7.63 -8.01 12.32
C ASP A 225 8.00 -8.15 10.84
N TYR A 226 7.26 -7.46 9.96
CA TYR A 226 7.56 -7.42 8.54
C TYR A 226 8.97 -6.88 8.26
N PHE A 227 9.38 -5.80 8.90
CA PHE A 227 10.72 -5.25 8.70
C PHE A 227 11.83 -6.15 9.29
N ILE A 228 11.58 -6.82 10.41
CA ILE A 228 12.52 -7.80 10.98
C ILE A 228 12.77 -8.94 9.97
N GLU A 229 11.71 -9.51 9.41
CA GLU A 229 11.78 -10.55 8.36
C GLU A 229 12.51 -10.03 7.12
N LEU A 230 12.14 -8.83 6.66
CA LEU A 230 12.66 -8.20 5.45
C LEU A 230 14.18 -7.97 5.50
N LEU A 231 14.67 -7.50 6.65
CA LEU A 231 16.09 -7.20 6.87
C LEU A 231 16.91 -8.45 7.26
N GLY A 232 16.24 -9.48 7.75
CA GLY A 232 16.85 -10.73 8.22
C GLY A 232 17.10 -11.77 7.11
N ASP A 233 16.46 -11.66 5.95
CA ASP A 233 16.58 -12.64 4.85
C ASP A 233 17.88 -12.46 4.03
N PRO A 234 18.79 -13.46 4.02
CA PRO A 234 20.02 -13.39 3.24
C PRO A 234 19.82 -13.40 1.72
N ASN A 235 18.70 -13.95 1.22
CA ASN A 235 18.46 -14.17 -0.21
C ASN A 235 17.88 -12.95 -0.94
N THR A 236 17.39 -11.97 -0.20
CA THR A 236 16.75 -10.75 -0.73
C THR A 236 17.48 -9.46 -0.34
N ARG A 237 18.67 -9.63 0.26
CA ARG A 237 19.49 -8.64 0.97
C ARG A 237 19.77 -7.31 0.30
N GLN A 238 19.71 -7.19 -1.03
CA GLN A 238 20.02 -5.92 -1.67
C GLN A 238 18.74 -5.13 -1.94
N SER A 239 17.83 -5.67 -2.75
CA SER A 239 16.60 -4.95 -3.11
C SER A 239 15.61 -4.78 -1.96
N MET A 240 15.54 -5.74 -1.02
CA MET A 240 14.67 -5.62 0.15
C MET A 240 15.26 -4.70 1.22
N ASN A 241 16.60 -4.62 1.34
CA ASN A 241 17.25 -3.62 2.20
C ASN A 241 17.15 -2.22 1.62
N ASP A 242 17.27 -2.04 0.30
CA ASP A 242 17.11 -0.74 -0.34
C ASP A 242 15.69 -0.20 -0.13
N PHE A 243 14.67 -1.05 -0.31
CA PHE A 243 13.28 -0.70 0.01
C PHE A 243 13.08 -0.37 1.49
N ALA A 244 13.64 -1.20 2.38
CA ALA A 244 13.57 -0.98 3.82
C ALA A 244 14.17 0.39 4.20
N LEU A 245 15.34 0.73 3.66
CA LEU A 245 16.03 2.00 3.91
C LEU A 245 15.31 3.20 3.31
N GLU A 246 14.79 3.08 2.08
CA GLU A 246 14.10 4.15 1.36
C GLU A 246 12.74 4.51 1.99
N VAL A 247 12.06 3.51 2.53
CA VAL A 247 10.77 3.70 3.20
C VAL A 247 10.96 4.11 4.66
N MET A 248 11.96 3.57 5.37
CA MET A 248 12.18 3.86 6.79
C MET A 248 13.07 5.08 7.07
N GLY A 249 13.87 5.54 6.11
CA GLY A 249 14.77 6.69 6.30
C GLY A 249 14.05 7.98 6.71
N ASP A 250 12.76 8.08 6.40
CA ASP A 250 11.90 9.23 6.73
C ASP A 250 11.02 9.01 7.97
N LEU A 251 11.09 7.85 8.62
CA LEU A 251 10.22 7.49 9.75
C LEU A 251 10.88 7.79 11.10
N ASP A 252 10.32 8.73 11.86
CA ASP A 252 10.81 9.19 13.16
C ASP A 252 10.36 8.27 14.33
N ASN A 253 10.36 6.94 14.12
CA ASN A 253 9.87 5.97 15.10
C ASN A 253 11.02 5.19 15.75
N GLN A 254 11.25 5.44 17.04
CA GLN A 254 12.27 4.77 17.86
C GLN A 254 12.17 3.24 17.85
N GLN A 255 10.98 2.66 17.74
CA GLN A 255 10.77 1.22 17.75
C GLN A 255 11.27 0.56 16.44
N MET A 256 11.13 1.24 15.30
CA MET A 256 11.73 0.79 14.03
C MET A 256 13.25 0.93 14.02
N ILE A 257 13.81 1.97 14.65
CA ILE A 257 15.27 2.11 14.82
C ILE A 257 15.84 0.95 15.65
N LEU A 258 15.14 0.54 16.72
CA LEU A 258 15.54 -0.62 17.52
C LEU A 258 15.44 -1.93 16.73
N ALA A 259 14.37 -2.11 15.95
CA ALA A 259 14.22 -3.27 15.06
C ALA A 259 15.32 -3.33 13.98
N LEU A 260 15.76 -2.18 13.45
CA LEU A 260 16.90 -2.06 12.53
C LEU A 260 18.20 -2.52 13.18
N LEU A 261 18.47 -2.04 14.40
CA LEU A 261 19.65 -2.45 15.15
C LEU A 261 19.63 -3.95 15.43
N GLU A 262 18.50 -4.49 15.87
CA GLU A 262 18.35 -5.91 16.18
C GLU A 262 18.49 -6.77 14.91
N SER A 263 17.83 -6.43 13.81
CA SER A 263 17.91 -7.18 12.56
C SER A 263 19.30 -7.12 11.92
N TYR A 264 19.96 -5.96 11.94
CA TYR A 264 21.36 -5.85 11.50
C TYR A 264 22.27 -6.76 12.33
N GLN A 265 22.09 -6.80 13.65
CA GLN A 265 22.84 -7.72 14.52
C GLN A 265 22.51 -9.18 14.18
N ILE A 266 21.24 -9.55 14.00
CA ILE A 266 20.83 -10.91 13.63
C ILE A 266 21.46 -11.33 12.29
N GLY A 267 21.36 -10.51 11.25
CA GLY A 267 21.94 -10.80 9.93
C GLY A 267 23.46 -10.96 9.98
N LYS A 268 24.14 -10.14 10.80
CA LYS A 268 25.57 -10.25 11.06
C LYS A 268 25.93 -11.55 11.79
N GLN A 269 25.17 -11.94 12.81
CA GLN A 269 25.36 -13.21 13.52
C GLN A 269 25.13 -14.42 12.62
N GLN A 270 24.07 -14.41 11.80
CA GLN A 270 23.78 -15.49 10.85
C GLN A 270 24.89 -15.65 9.81
N TYR A 271 25.39 -14.54 9.26
CA TYR A 271 26.52 -14.54 8.33
C TYR A 271 27.76 -15.20 8.95
N TYR A 272 28.12 -14.82 10.18
CA TYR A 272 29.26 -15.40 10.89
C TYR A 272 29.06 -16.87 11.24
N SER A 273 27.86 -17.27 11.68
CA SER A 273 27.51 -18.67 11.93
C SER A 273 27.67 -19.53 10.67
N MET A 274 27.23 -19.02 9.52
CA MET A 274 27.38 -19.71 8.25
C MET A 274 28.85 -19.85 7.85
N LEU A 275 29.64 -18.78 8.04
CA LEU A 275 31.06 -18.80 7.75
C LEU A 275 31.83 -19.78 8.67
N ILE A 276 31.48 -19.86 9.96
CA ILE A 276 32.01 -20.86 10.88
C ILE A 276 31.64 -22.28 10.42
N ARG A 277 30.37 -22.54 10.12
CA ARG A 277 29.91 -23.86 9.63
C ARG A 277 30.63 -24.28 8.35
N LEU A 278 30.82 -23.36 7.42
CA LEU A 278 31.58 -23.63 6.21
C LEU A 278 33.03 -24.01 6.55
N MET A 279 33.69 -23.26 7.44
CA MET A 279 35.04 -23.61 7.89
C MET A 279 35.11 -24.96 8.59
N ASP A 280 34.12 -25.32 9.39
CA ASP A 280 34.03 -26.64 10.06
C ASP A 280 33.92 -27.76 9.02
N ILE A 281 32.97 -27.66 8.08
CA ILE A 281 32.80 -28.64 6.98
C ILE A 281 34.07 -28.74 6.13
N MET A 282 34.68 -27.60 5.80
CA MET A 282 35.91 -27.53 5.00
C MET A 282 37.10 -28.20 5.71
N SER A 283 37.18 -28.01 7.03
CA SER A 283 38.20 -28.60 7.89
C SER A 283 38.07 -30.13 7.97
N GLU A 284 36.84 -30.65 7.99
CA GLU A 284 36.58 -32.09 8.05
C GLU A 284 36.86 -32.80 6.72
N GLN A 285 36.68 -32.11 5.58
CA GLN A 285 36.81 -32.72 4.25
C GLN A 285 38.19 -32.57 3.60
N ASN A 286 39.12 -31.81 4.22
CA ASN A 286 40.46 -31.50 3.68
C ASN A 286 40.44 -31.08 2.20
N ASN A 287 39.42 -30.32 1.79
CA ASN A 287 39.27 -29.92 0.40
C ASN A 287 40.27 -28.81 0.05
N VAL A 288 41.37 -29.21 -0.60
CA VAL A 288 42.50 -28.34 -1.00
C VAL A 288 42.06 -27.12 -1.82
N GLN A 289 40.96 -27.19 -2.58
CA GLN A 289 40.47 -26.05 -3.37
C GLN A 289 39.96 -24.89 -2.52
N LEU A 290 39.68 -25.13 -1.24
CA LEU A 290 39.08 -24.15 -0.34
C LEU A 290 40.11 -23.46 0.57
N LYS A 291 41.37 -23.92 0.52
CA LYS A 291 42.52 -23.28 1.18
C LYS A 291 42.64 -21.78 0.88
N PRO A 292 42.50 -21.29 -0.38
CA PRO A 292 42.59 -19.86 -0.67
C PRO A 292 41.53 -19.03 0.06
N VAL A 293 40.30 -19.57 0.18
CA VAL A 293 39.18 -18.89 0.83
C VAL A 293 39.43 -18.76 2.33
N ILE A 294 39.97 -19.79 2.99
CA ILE A 294 40.27 -19.74 4.43
C ILE A 294 41.42 -18.76 4.72
N ILE A 295 42.42 -18.68 3.83
CA ILE A 295 43.49 -17.67 3.93
C ILE A 295 42.88 -16.26 3.83
N GLU A 296 41.99 -16.02 2.86
CA GLU A 296 41.31 -14.73 2.70
C GLU A 296 40.52 -14.34 3.97
N VAL A 297 39.78 -15.28 4.56
CA VAL A 297 39.06 -15.06 5.83
C VAL A 297 40.01 -14.69 6.97
N ALA A 298 41.16 -15.37 7.10
CA ALA A 298 42.15 -15.05 8.14
C ALA A 298 42.72 -13.63 7.98
N LEU A 299 42.92 -13.18 6.73
CA LEU A 299 43.54 -11.89 6.40
C LEU A 299 42.57 -10.70 6.39
N THR A 300 41.26 -10.92 6.35
CA THR A 300 40.26 -9.84 6.22
C THR A 300 40.09 -9.07 7.54
N GLU A 301 40.57 -7.82 7.59
CA GLU A 301 40.55 -6.98 8.81
C GLU A 301 39.15 -6.66 9.34
N SER A 302 38.15 -6.55 8.46
CA SER A 302 36.77 -6.21 8.84
C SER A 302 36.04 -7.37 9.55
N LEU A 303 36.60 -8.59 9.54
CA LEU A 303 36.03 -9.73 10.23
C LEU A 303 36.40 -9.74 11.73
N PRO A 304 35.49 -10.19 12.60
CA PRO A 304 35.77 -10.31 14.03
C PRO A 304 36.94 -11.26 14.31
N TYR A 305 37.72 -10.96 15.35
CA TYR A 305 38.89 -11.76 15.73
C TYR A 305 38.59 -13.25 15.90
N HIS A 306 37.45 -13.63 16.51
CA HIS A 306 37.12 -15.03 16.73
C HIS A 306 36.92 -15.82 15.42
N ILE A 307 36.42 -15.17 14.36
CA ILE A 307 36.25 -15.77 13.03
C ILE A 307 37.61 -15.97 12.38
N ARG A 308 38.46 -14.95 12.43
CA ARG A 308 39.83 -14.98 11.88
C ARG A 308 40.70 -16.02 12.59
N ILE A 309 40.61 -16.11 13.92
CA ILE A 309 41.27 -17.14 14.74
C ILE A 309 40.82 -18.54 14.30
N LYS A 310 39.51 -18.75 14.12
CA LYS A 310 38.98 -20.03 13.65
C LYS A 310 39.54 -20.39 12.28
N ALA A 311 39.62 -19.44 11.35
CA ALA A 311 40.23 -19.64 10.04
C ALA A 311 41.71 -20.07 10.16
N ILE A 312 42.51 -19.37 10.98
CA ILE A 312 43.93 -19.70 11.21
C ILE A 312 44.07 -21.12 11.76
N LYS A 313 43.26 -21.51 12.75
CA LYS A 313 43.26 -22.87 13.30
C LYS A 313 42.91 -23.92 12.24
N SER A 314 41.91 -23.63 11.41
CA SER A 314 41.49 -24.53 10.32
C SER A 314 42.56 -24.75 9.26
N LEU A 315 43.53 -23.84 9.10
CA LEU A 315 44.62 -24.00 8.14
C LEU A 315 45.55 -25.20 8.47
N ALA A 316 45.60 -25.62 9.74
CA ALA A 316 46.39 -26.78 10.16
C ALA A 316 45.95 -28.08 9.47
N ASN A 317 44.67 -28.20 9.16
CA ASN A 317 44.08 -29.43 8.62
C ASN A 317 44.54 -29.73 7.18
N PHE A 318 45.00 -28.71 6.43
CA PHE A 318 45.51 -28.90 5.07
C PHE A 318 46.90 -29.52 5.02
N GLY A 319 47.66 -29.49 6.13
CA GLY A 319 49.02 -30.01 6.18
C GLY A 319 49.99 -29.38 5.18
N ASP A 320 49.74 -28.13 4.78
CA ASP A 320 50.53 -27.42 3.76
C ASP A 320 51.24 -26.21 4.38
N PRO A 321 52.55 -26.31 4.69
CA PRO A 321 53.33 -25.24 5.33
C PRO A 321 53.29 -23.89 4.61
N SER A 322 53.02 -23.85 3.30
CA SER A 322 52.94 -22.59 2.54
C SER A 322 51.82 -21.65 3.01
N VAL A 323 50.85 -22.14 3.80
CA VAL A 323 49.85 -21.28 4.46
C VAL A 323 50.48 -20.38 5.52
N ILE A 324 51.55 -20.83 6.18
CA ILE A 324 52.22 -20.10 7.26
C ILE A 324 52.78 -18.79 6.71
N ASP A 325 53.41 -18.83 5.54
CA ASP A 325 53.93 -17.65 4.84
C ASP A 325 52.86 -16.58 4.61
N LYS A 326 51.60 -16.99 4.45
CA LYS A 326 50.48 -16.09 4.19
C LYS A 326 49.93 -15.46 5.46
N VAL A 327 49.92 -16.18 6.58
CA VAL A 327 49.32 -15.68 7.84
C VAL A 327 50.33 -15.04 8.79
N ILE A 328 51.61 -15.42 8.73
CA ILE A 328 52.67 -14.87 9.60
C ILE A 328 52.85 -13.36 9.41
N VAL A 329 52.53 -12.85 8.23
CA VAL A 329 52.57 -11.41 7.93
C VAL A 329 51.59 -10.59 8.76
N LEU A 330 50.52 -11.21 9.29
CA LEU A 330 49.59 -10.55 10.20
C LEU A 330 50.31 -10.02 11.43
N LEU A 331 51.34 -10.73 11.89
CA LEU A 331 52.10 -10.37 13.08
C LEU A 331 53.01 -9.15 12.88
N ASN A 332 53.12 -8.59 11.67
CA ASN A 332 53.81 -7.32 11.47
C ASN A 332 53.03 -6.11 12.03
N ASP A 333 51.72 -6.25 12.27
CA ASP A 333 50.90 -5.24 12.92
C ASP A 333 50.70 -5.60 14.40
N SER A 334 51.08 -4.68 15.29
CA SER A 334 50.87 -4.76 16.73
C SER A 334 49.43 -5.13 17.14
N LYS A 335 48.41 -4.65 16.40
CA LYS A 335 46.99 -4.92 16.69
C LYS A 335 46.60 -6.38 16.43
N ASN A 336 47.37 -7.08 15.61
CA ASN A 336 47.14 -8.46 15.21
C ASN A 336 47.92 -9.47 16.06
N TYR A 337 48.64 -9.02 17.10
CA TYR A 337 49.39 -9.92 17.99
C TYR A 337 48.49 -10.91 18.75
N ILE A 338 47.18 -10.66 18.80
CA ILE A 338 46.16 -11.63 19.28
C ILE A 338 46.18 -12.96 18.51
N PHE A 339 46.73 -12.97 17.29
CA PHE A 339 46.87 -14.19 16.48
C PHE A 339 48.19 -14.95 16.73
N TYR A 340 49.11 -14.41 17.53
CA TYR A 340 50.46 -14.97 17.72
C TYR A 340 50.42 -16.44 18.12
N ASP A 341 49.71 -16.77 19.20
CA ASP A 341 49.61 -18.15 19.70
C ASP A 341 49.04 -19.09 18.64
N GLN A 342 48.07 -18.61 17.85
CA GLN A 342 47.41 -19.41 16.81
C GLN A 342 48.33 -19.71 15.63
N ILE A 343 49.19 -18.75 15.28
CA ILE A 343 50.19 -18.92 14.23
C ILE A 343 51.34 -19.81 14.72
N VAL A 344 51.74 -19.70 15.99
CA VAL A 344 52.72 -20.60 16.60
C VAL A 344 52.18 -22.03 16.66
N ASP A 345 50.94 -22.24 17.13
CA ASP A 345 50.29 -23.55 17.14
C ASP A 345 50.21 -24.16 15.74
N LEU A 346 49.91 -23.34 14.72
CA LEU A 346 49.90 -23.75 13.32
C LEU A 346 51.29 -24.24 12.86
N ILE A 347 52.35 -23.48 13.15
CA ILE A 347 53.74 -23.85 12.82
C ILE A 347 54.14 -25.15 13.51
N LEU A 348 53.83 -25.27 14.81
CA LEU A 348 54.12 -26.47 15.61
C LEU A 348 53.36 -27.69 15.08
N SER A 349 52.10 -27.53 14.66
CA SER A 349 51.29 -28.62 14.12
C SER A 349 51.85 -29.23 12.83
N MET A 350 52.73 -28.51 12.14
CA MET A 350 53.37 -28.92 10.88
C MET A 350 54.83 -29.35 11.06
N ASP A 351 55.37 -29.32 12.28
CA ASP A 351 56.76 -29.68 12.62
C ASP A 351 57.83 -28.88 11.83
N VAL A 352 57.53 -27.60 11.54
CA VAL A 352 58.41 -26.67 10.77
C VAL A 352 58.88 -25.47 11.58
N MET A 353 58.93 -25.59 12.91
CA MET A 353 59.38 -24.49 13.78
C MET A 353 60.80 -24.00 13.45
N PRO A 354 61.79 -24.86 13.15
CA PRO A 354 63.15 -24.42 12.83
C PRO A 354 63.21 -23.48 11.62
N GLU A 355 62.35 -23.66 10.62
CA GLU A 355 62.30 -22.80 9.43
C GLU A 355 61.68 -21.41 9.71
N TYR A 356 60.76 -21.34 10.67
CA TYR A 356 59.95 -20.13 10.92
C TYR A 356 60.35 -19.33 12.18
N GLU A 357 61.24 -19.85 13.03
CA GLU A 357 61.63 -19.19 14.28
C GLU A 357 62.19 -17.77 14.06
N SER A 358 63.09 -17.60 13.09
CA SER A 358 63.67 -16.28 12.78
C SER A 358 62.61 -15.32 12.24
N ILE A 359 61.65 -15.82 11.45
CA ILE A 359 60.60 -15.02 10.82
C ILE A 359 59.59 -14.54 11.88
N LEU A 360 59.23 -15.38 12.84
CA LEU A 360 58.37 -15.02 13.97
C LEU A 360 59.00 -13.90 14.82
N ARG A 361 60.31 -14.01 15.10
CA ARG A 361 61.05 -12.98 15.85
C ARG A 361 61.09 -11.66 15.07
N GLU A 362 61.33 -11.73 13.77
CA GLU A 362 61.37 -10.54 12.92
C GLU A 362 59.98 -9.87 12.83
N ALA A 363 58.92 -10.63 12.63
CA ALA A 363 57.56 -10.11 12.59
C ALA A 363 57.19 -9.42 13.91
N SER A 364 57.52 -10.05 15.05
CA SER A 364 57.30 -9.47 16.39
C SER A 364 58.10 -8.18 16.59
N PHE A 365 59.34 -8.13 16.11
CA PHE A 365 60.16 -6.92 16.16
C PHE A 365 59.58 -5.78 15.30
N ARG A 366 59.09 -6.10 14.09
CA ARG A 366 58.41 -5.14 13.21
C ARG A 366 57.13 -4.58 13.84
N ALA A 367 56.33 -5.44 14.48
CA ALA A 367 55.13 -5.03 15.21
C ALA A 367 55.44 -4.00 16.30
N MET A 368 56.50 -4.27 17.08
CA MET A 368 56.94 -3.39 18.16
C MET A 368 57.36 -2.02 17.63
N ASN A 369 58.13 -1.96 16.55
CA ASN A 369 58.54 -0.68 15.96
C ASN A 369 57.38 0.10 15.36
N ASN A 370 56.45 -0.59 14.67
CA ASN A 370 55.26 0.04 14.10
C ASN A 370 54.37 0.67 15.18
N GLN A 371 54.26 0.02 16.35
CA GLN A 371 53.52 0.58 17.49
C GLN A 371 54.18 1.86 18.04
N ILE A 372 55.51 1.86 18.17
CA ILE A 372 56.27 3.04 18.63
C ILE A 372 56.13 4.22 17.66
N GLU A 373 56.00 3.96 16.36
CA GLU A 373 55.75 5.02 15.36
C GLU A 373 54.32 5.57 15.41
N LEU A 374 53.32 4.73 15.69
CA LEU A 374 51.92 5.14 15.83
C LEU A 374 51.64 5.93 17.12
N GLU A 375 52.49 5.79 18.13
CA GLU A 375 52.41 6.50 19.43
C GLU A 375 53.15 7.84 19.45
N LYS A 376 53.83 8.22 18.35
CA LYS A 376 54.43 9.56 18.12
C LYS A 376 53.49 10.44 17.33
#